data_AF-A0A0B2BXF8-F1
#
_entry.id   AF-A0A0B2BXF8-F1
#
_cell.length_a   1.000
_cell.length_b   1.000
_cell.length_c   1.000
_cell.angle_alpha   90.00
_cell.angle_beta   90.00
_cell.angle_gamma   90.00
#
_symmetry.space_group_name_H-M   'P 1'
#
loop_
_entity.id
_entity.type
_entity.pdbx_description
1 polymer ?
#
loop_
_entity_poly.entity_id
_entity_poly.type
_entity_poly.pdbx_seq_one_letter_code
_entity_poly.pdbx_strand_id
1 'polypeptide(L)'
;MTNETNPLDPEGMLRDPNEHTPLEDIYAIITGCTLLAVGLVLMQAANIVTAGVAGIALLMSYVLPLGVGPLFFLISLPFLAFGGQVLGREYVIKTVVASGLIFGIAAVAQQAIHIADVHPAFAALAGGTCAGMGILALVRHNCGAGGITTLALYLHRTRGWSVGRFQLLVDTFIVGSALLAIPPERIGWSALSILAINMILIAWHKPGRYLGR
;
A
#
# COMPACT_ATOMS: atom_id res chain seq x y z
N MET A 1 37.03 -36.34 31.48
CA MET A 1 38.44 -35.94 31.34
C MET A 1 38.73 -36.03 29.84
N THR A 2 38.88 -34.98 29.04
CA THR A 2 39.21 -33.55 29.21
C THR A 2 38.62 -32.86 27.98
N ASN A 3 37.62 -31.99 28.14
CA ASN A 3 37.76 -30.55 27.95
C ASN A 3 38.85 -30.13 26.95
N GLU A 4 38.46 -29.84 25.71
CA GLU A 4 39.03 -28.74 24.93
C GLU A 4 37.87 -27.89 24.42
N THR A 5 37.39 -26.98 25.28
CA THR A 5 36.70 -25.76 24.87
C THR A 5 37.60 -25.00 23.89
N ASN A 6 37.24 -25.01 22.61
CA ASN A 6 37.72 -24.03 21.65
C ASN A 6 37.25 -22.64 22.12
N PRO A 7 38.12 -21.69 22.50
CA PRO A 7 37.72 -20.38 23.01
C PRO A 7 37.26 -19.41 21.92
N LEU A 8 37.16 -19.87 20.67
CA LEU A 8 36.75 -19.10 19.50
C LEU A 8 35.73 -19.90 18.68
N ASP A 9 34.61 -20.24 19.31
CA ASP A 9 33.36 -20.50 18.61
C ASP A 9 32.55 -19.18 18.53
N PRO A 10 32.65 -18.41 17.42
CA PRO A 10 31.77 -17.28 17.14
C PRO A 10 30.45 -17.69 16.46
N GLU A 11 30.07 -18.97 16.43
CA GLU A 11 28.87 -19.53 15.77
C GLU A 11 27.56 -19.23 16.51
N GLY A 12 27.44 -18.03 17.09
CA GLY A 12 26.22 -17.55 17.74
C GLY A 12 25.76 -16.14 17.36
N MET A 13 26.47 -15.42 16.48
CA MET A 13 26.16 -14.00 16.18
C MET A 13 26.02 -13.61 14.71
N LEU A 14 25.96 -14.56 13.79
CA LEU A 14 25.40 -14.27 12.46
C LEU A 14 23.88 -14.43 12.56
N ARG A 15 23.21 -13.42 13.13
CA ARG A 15 21.78 -13.22 12.89
C ARG A 15 21.57 -13.28 11.37
N ASP A 16 20.57 -14.03 10.93
CA ASP A 16 20.18 -14.08 9.53
C ASP A 16 20.05 -12.62 9.02
N PRO A 17 20.73 -12.22 7.92
CA PRO A 17 20.67 -10.87 7.39
C PRO A 17 19.24 -10.39 7.04
N ASN A 18 18.28 -11.32 7.03
CA ASN A 18 16.86 -11.08 6.70
C ASN A 18 15.93 -10.95 7.91
N GLU A 19 16.42 -11.06 9.14
CA GLU A 19 15.61 -10.74 10.32
C GLU A 19 15.67 -9.25 10.60
N HIS A 20 14.76 -8.49 10.01
CA HIS A 20 14.53 -7.10 10.42
C HIS A 20 14.29 -7.07 11.92
N THR A 21 15.05 -6.23 12.62
CA THR A 21 14.76 -6.00 14.04
C THR A 21 13.36 -5.39 14.14
N PRO A 22 12.59 -5.69 15.19
CA PRO A 22 11.24 -5.15 15.35
C PRO A 22 11.22 -3.61 15.35
N LEU A 23 12.33 -2.95 15.72
CA LEU A 23 12.49 -1.50 15.65
C LEU A 23 12.65 -0.99 14.20
N GLU A 24 13.42 -1.69 13.36
CA GLU A 24 13.55 -1.38 11.93
C GLU A 24 12.22 -1.60 11.20
N ASP A 25 11.49 -2.66 11.56
CA ASP A 25 10.15 -2.96 11.03
C ASP A 25 9.17 -1.83 11.35
N ILE A 26 9.12 -1.38 12.60
CA ILE A 26 8.27 -0.27 13.04
C ILE A 26 8.64 1.02 12.29
N TYR A 27 9.93 1.37 12.23
CA TYR A 27 10.39 2.60 11.57
C TYR A 27 10.07 2.60 10.07
N ALA A 28 10.26 1.47 9.40
CA ALA A 28 9.94 1.31 7.98
C ALA A 28 8.43 1.38 7.72
N ILE A 29 7.60 0.79 8.58
CA ILE A 29 6.14 0.91 8.51
C ILE A 29 5.71 2.38 8.68
N ILE A 30 6.26 3.09 9.68
CA ILE A 30 5.93 4.51 9.90
C ILE A 30 6.32 5.37 8.69
N THR A 31 7.49 5.12 8.12
CA THR A 31 7.98 5.84 6.94
C THR A 31 7.11 5.52 5.72
N GLY A 32 6.75 4.25 5.51
CA GLY A 32 5.84 3.82 4.45
C GLY A 32 4.45 4.46 4.58
N CYS A 33 3.89 4.49 5.80
CA CYS A 33 2.62 5.15 6.10
C CYS A 33 2.69 6.65 5.84
N THR A 34 3.79 7.31 6.21
CA THR A 34 3.99 8.75 5.98
C THR A 34 4.05 9.06 4.50
N LEU A 35 4.87 8.32 3.73
CA LEU A 35 4.98 8.50 2.27
C LEU A 35 3.65 8.27 1.58
N LEU A 36 2.92 7.23 1.99
CA LEU A 36 1.60 6.94 1.47
C LEU A 36 0.62 8.06 1.78
N ALA A 37 0.53 8.49 3.05
CA ALA A 37 -0.36 9.57 3.47
C ALA A 37 -0.06 10.89 2.74
N VAL A 38 1.20 11.28 2.59
CA VAL A 38 1.61 12.49 1.84
C VAL A 38 1.21 12.38 0.37
N GLY A 39 1.41 11.21 -0.25
CA GLY A 39 0.98 10.96 -1.62
C GLY A 39 -0.54 11.11 -1.79
N LEU A 40 -1.32 10.54 -0.85
CA LEU A 40 -2.77 10.68 -0.82
C LEU A 40 -3.22 12.14 -0.67
N VAL A 41 -2.59 12.90 0.24
CA VAL A 41 -2.89 14.32 0.48
C VAL A 41 -2.65 15.18 -0.78
N LEU A 42 -1.54 14.97 -1.48
CA LEU A 42 -1.22 15.65 -2.73
C LEU A 42 -2.23 15.35 -3.83
N MET A 43 -2.58 14.06 -4.00
CA MET A 43 -3.57 13.64 -4.99
C MET A 43 -4.96 14.19 -4.68
N GLN A 44 -5.34 14.18 -3.40
CA GLN A 44 -6.62 14.72 -2.94
C GLN A 44 -6.71 16.23 -3.20
N ALA A 45 -5.63 16.99 -3.00
CA ALA A 45 -5.59 18.42 -3.31
C ALA A 45 -5.84 18.72 -4.81
N ALA A 46 -5.46 17.81 -5.70
CA ALA A 46 -5.77 17.88 -7.13
C ALA A 46 -7.10 17.22 -7.54
N ASN A 47 -7.94 16.80 -6.58
CA ASN A 47 -9.16 16.02 -6.82
C ASN A 47 -8.93 14.72 -7.62
N ILE A 48 -7.76 14.12 -7.47
CA ILE A 48 -7.40 12.87 -8.14
C ILE A 48 -7.93 11.71 -7.31
N VAL A 49 -8.75 10.87 -7.92
CA VAL A 49 -9.27 9.66 -7.28
C VAL A 49 -8.18 8.59 -7.28
N THR A 50 -7.89 8.06 -6.09
CA THR A 50 -6.99 6.92 -5.90
C THR A 50 -7.73 5.61 -6.14
N ALA A 51 -7.12 4.71 -6.91
CA ALA A 51 -7.70 3.38 -7.13
C ALA A 51 -7.55 2.47 -5.90
N GLY A 52 -8.09 1.26 -5.99
CA GLY A 52 -8.22 0.36 -4.85
C GLY A 52 -9.60 0.42 -4.19
N VAL A 53 -9.67 0.10 -2.89
CA VAL A 53 -10.93 0.07 -2.14
C VAL A 53 -11.58 1.46 -2.06
N ALA A 54 -10.78 2.53 -2.03
CA ALA A 54 -11.28 3.91 -2.07
C ALA A 54 -11.98 4.23 -3.40
N GLY A 55 -11.41 3.83 -4.55
CA GLY A 55 -12.04 3.98 -5.86
C GLY A 55 -13.33 3.18 -5.99
N ILE A 56 -13.36 1.93 -5.51
CA ILE A 56 -14.58 1.11 -5.50
C ILE A 56 -15.65 1.74 -4.62
N ALA A 57 -15.29 2.23 -3.43
CA ALA A 57 -16.21 2.90 -2.53
C ALA A 57 -16.81 4.17 -3.15
N LEU A 58 -16.00 4.94 -3.89
CA LEU A 58 -16.48 6.10 -4.63
C LEU A 58 -17.47 5.70 -5.74
N LEU A 59 -17.14 4.69 -6.54
CA LEU A 59 -18.03 4.20 -7.59
C LEU A 59 -19.37 3.69 -7.02
N MET A 60 -19.31 2.94 -5.93
CA MET A 60 -20.49 2.45 -5.22
C MET A 60 -21.32 3.58 -4.61
N SER A 61 -20.69 4.69 -4.20
CA SER A 61 -21.42 5.85 -3.65
C SER A 61 -22.26 6.59 -4.68
N TYR A 62 -22.03 6.39 -5.98
CA TYR A 62 -22.89 6.94 -7.04
C TYR A 62 -24.16 6.10 -7.25
N VAL A 63 -24.14 4.83 -6.86
CA VAL A 63 -25.24 3.88 -7.07
C VAL A 63 -26.04 3.64 -5.78
N LEU A 64 -25.35 3.65 -4.64
CA LEU A 64 -25.97 3.50 -3.32
C LEU A 64 -26.14 4.86 -2.64
N PRO A 65 -27.19 5.04 -1.81
CA PRO A 65 -27.39 6.25 -1.00
C PRO A 65 -26.40 6.38 0.18
N LEU A 66 -25.30 5.63 0.16
CA LEU A 66 -24.29 5.60 1.22
C LEU A 66 -23.09 6.45 0.82
N GLY A 67 -22.56 7.24 1.76
CA GLY A 67 -21.33 8.00 1.54
C GLY A 67 -20.10 7.12 1.35
N VAL A 68 -19.02 7.70 0.83
CA VAL A 68 -17.74 7.02 0.54
C VAL A 68 -17.13 6.37 1.80
N GLY A 69 -17.22 7.03 2.97
CA GLY A 69 -16.66 6.53 4.22
C GLY A 69 -17.25 5.19 4.68
N PRO A 70 -18.59 5.09 4.89
CA PRO A 70 -19.25 3.83 5.22
C PRO A 70 -18.99 2.72 4.19
N LEU A 71 -19.02 3.04 2.90
CA LEU A 71 -18.74 2.08 1.83
C LEU A 71 -17.29 1.58 1.86
N PHE A 72 -16.33 2.47 2.10
CA PHE A 72 -14.92 2.10 2.25
C PHE A 72 -14.75 1.11 3.40
N PHE A 73 -15.39 1.35 4.54
CA PHE A 73 -15.32 0.46 5.69
C PHE A 73 -15.95 -0.90 5.41
N LEU A 74 -17.16 -0.91 4.83
CA LEU A 74 -17.88 -2.12 4.44
C LEU A 74 -17.10 -2.97 3.43
N ILE A 75 -16.45 -2.34 2.45
CA ILE A 75 -15.64 -3.04 1.45
C ILE A 75 -14.32 -3.51 2.06
N SER A 76 -13.70 -2.74 2.96
CA SER A 76 -12.41 -3.08 3.56
C SER A 76 -12.48 -4.26 4.53
N LEU A 77 -13.56 -4.37 5.30
CA LEU A 77 -13.76 -5.45 6.29
C LEU A 77 -13.60 -6.88 5.74
N PRO A 78 -14.26 -7.28 4.63
CA PRO A 78 -14.10 -8.63 4.09
C PRO A 78 -12.67 -8.90 3.62
N PHE A 79 -11.97 -7.92 3.05
CA PHE A 79 -10.55 -8.09 2.69
C PHE A 79 -9.65 -8.23 3.91
N LEU A 80 -9.95 -7.52 4.99
CA LEU A 80 -9.20 -7.64 6.25
C LEU A 80 -9.43 -9.01 6.89
N ALA A 81 -10.68 -9.49 6.92
CA ALA A 81 -11.02 -10.82 7.41
C ALA A 81 -10.34 -11.92 6.57
N PHE A 82 -10.40 -11.81 5.25
CA PHE A 82 -9.70 -12.70 4.32
C PHE A 82 -8.18 -12.68 4.56
N GLY A 83 -7.59 -11.49 4.71
CA GLY A 83 -6.18 -11.34 5.05
C GLY A 83 -5.80 -12.04 6.35
N GLY A 84 -6.65 -11.97 7.37
CA GLY A 84 -6.42 -12.67 8.65
C GLY A 84 -6.44 -14.18 8.56
N GLN A 85 -7.34 -14.73 7.76
CA GLN A 85 -7.44 -16.18 7.57
C GLN A 85 -6.24 -16.74 6.80
N VAL A 86 -5.67 -15.96 5.89
CA VAL A 86 -4.73 -16.48 4.90
C VAL A 86 -3.28 -16.04 5.13
N LEU A 87 -3.07 -14.82 5.65
CA LEU A 87 -1.74 -14.25 5.91
C LEU A 87 -1.38 -14.28 7.41
N GLY A 88 -2.35 -14.60 8.28
CA GLY A 88 -2.16 -14.76 9.72
C GLY A 88 -2.52 -13.52 10.55
N ARG A 89 -2.53 -13.67 11.88
CA ARG A 89 -2.95 -12.63 12.83
C ARG A 89 -2.00 -11.44 12.88
N GLU A 90 -0.70 -11.68 12.71
CA GLU A 90 0.33 -10.62 12.70
C GLU A 90 0.09 -9.63 11.55
N TYR A 91 -0.23 -10.16 10.35
CA TYR A 91 -0.58 -9.35 9.18
C TYR A 91 -1.74 -8.39 9.46
N VAL A 92 -2.81 -8.89 10.11
CA VAL A 92 -3.99 -8.09 10.43
C VAL A 92 -3.64 -6.97 11.40
N ILE A 93 -2.91 -7.27 12.46
CA ILE A 93 -2.51 -6.27 13.46
C ILE A 93 -1.67 -5.18 12.78
N LYS A 94 -0.64 -5.56 12.02
CA LYS A 94 0.20 -4.62 11.26
C LYS A 94 -0.62 -3.76 10.30
N THR A 95 -1.54 -4.38 9.56
CA THR A 95 -2.40 -3.70 8.57
C THR A 95 -3.37 -2.73 9.23
N VAL A 96 -3.99 -3.09 10.36
CA VAL A 96 -4.91 -2.21 11.09
C VAL A 96 -4.15 -1.03 11.68
N VAL A 97 -3.01 -1.27 12.32
CA VAL A 97 -2.16 -0.20 12.88
C VAL A 97 -1.66 0.72 11.78
N ALA A 98 -1.15 0.17 10.66
CA ALA A 98 -0.71 0.96 9.52
C ALA A 98 -1.84 1.76 8.88
N SER A 99 -3.01 1.16 8.69
CA SER A 99 -4.19 1.88 8.16
C SER A 99 -4.60 3.03 9.07
N GLY A 100 -4.66 2.79 10.38
CA GLY A 100 -4.93 3.85 11.37
C GLY A 100 -3.88 4.95 11.34
N LEU A 101 -2.60 4.59 11.19
CA LEU A 101 -1.50 5.54 11.07
C LEU A 101 -1.58 6.35 9.79
N ILE A 102 -1.89 5.74 8.64
CA ILE A 102 -2.08 6.43 7.36
C ILE A 102 -3.22 7.45 7.47
N PHE A 103 -4.37 7.05 8.02
CA PHE A 103 -5.51 7.96 8.21
C PHE A 103 -5.18 9.08 9.21
N GLY A 104 -4.51 8.77 10.32
CA GLY A 104 -4.09 9.75 11.31
C GLY A 104 -3.12 10.78 10.74
N ILE A 105 -2.06 10.32 10.05
CA ILE A 105 -1.08 11.20 9.38
C ILE A 105 -1.76 12.01 8.30
N ALA A 106 -2.63 11.42 7.47
CA ALA A 106 -3.35 12.15 6.43
C ALA A 106 -4.25 13.24 7.05
N ALA A 107 -4.98 12.95 8.13
CA ALA A 107 -5.81 13.94 8.81
C ALA A 107 -5.00 15.10 9.39
N VAL A 108 -3.85 14.81 10.01
CA VAL A 108 -2.93 15.85 10.50
C VAL A 108 -2.34 16.65 9.34
N ALA A 109 -1.90 15.98 8.28
CA ALA A 109 -1.33 16.63 7.09
C ALA A 109 -2.34 17.56 6.40
N GLN A 110 -3.62 17.18 6.33
CA GLN A 110 -4.68 18.05 5.77
C GLN A 110 -4.90 19.32 6.60
N GLN A 111 -4.63 19.28 7.91
CA GLN A 111 -4.73 20.46 8.78
C GLN A 111 -3.44 21.27 8.83
N ALA A 112 -2.29 20.62 8.71
CA ALA A 112 -0.97 21.25 8.79
C ALA A 112 -0.46 21.82 7.46
N ILE A 113 -0.94 21.29 6.33
CA ILE A 113 -0.49 21.66 4.98
C ILE A 113 -1.64 22.30 4.23
N HIS A 114 -1.55 23.61 4.02
CA HIS A 114 -2.47 24.34 3.15
C HIS A 114 -1.92 24.37 1.73
N ILE A 115 -2.44 23.49 0.88
CA ILE A 115 -2.13 23.48 -0.55
C ILE A 115 -3.13 24.40 -1.25
N ALA A 116 -2.67 25.58 -1.68
CA ALA A 116 -3.53 26.57 -2.34
C ALA A 116 -3.94 26.10 -3.76
N ASP A 117 -2.98 25.64 -4.54
CA ASP A 117 -3.20 25.03 -5.84
C ASP A 117 -2.07 24.04 -6.13
N VAL A 118 -2.38 22.95 -6.82
CA VAL A 118 -1.40 21.97 -7.27
C VAL A 118 -1.79 21.47 -8.65
N HIS A 119 -0.86 21.57 -9.60
CA HIS A 119 -1.11 21.11 -10.96
C HIS A 119 -1.41 19.59 -10.96
N PRO A 120 -2.53 19.13 -11.56
CA PRO A 120 -2.93 17.72 -11.50
C PRO A 120 -1.86 16.74 -12.03
N ALA A 121 -1.09 17.12 -13.05
CA ALA A 121 0.04 16.32 -13.53
C ALA A 121 1.09 16.06 -12.45
N PHE A 122 1.45 17.09 -11.68
CA PHE A 122 2.43 16.97 -10.60
C PHE A 122 1.85 16.14 -9.46
N ALA A 123 0.61 16.40 -9.05
CA ALA A 123 -0.06 15.61 -8.02
C ALA A 123 -0.21 14.13 -8.41
N ALA A 124 -0.50 13.84 -9.68
CA ALA A 124 -0.60 12.47 -10.18
C ALA A 124 0.75 11.75 -10.12
N LEU A 125 1.81 12.37 -10.63
CA LEU A 125 3.14 11.76 -10.69
C LEU A 125 3.83 11.75 -9.34
N ALA A 126 3.98 12.90 -8.68
CA ALA A 126 4.63 13.00 -7.38
C ALA A 126 3.81 12.32 -6.27
N GLY A 127 2.49 12.56 -6.23
CA GLY A 127 1.63 11.92 -5.25
C GLY A 127 1.53 10.41 -5.47
N GLY A 128 1.37 9.98 -6.73
CA GLY A 128 1.35 8.57 -7.09
C GLY A 128 2.69 7.86 -6.83
N THR A 129 3.83 8.51 -7.09
CA THR A 129 5.15 7.91 -6.78
C THR A 129 5.39 7.81 -5.27
N CYS A 130 5.06 8.84 -4.50
CA CYS A 130 5.14 8.79 -3.03
C CYS A 130 4.24 7.68 -2.46
N ALA A 131 3.00 7.58 -2.96
CA ALA A 131 2.07 6.52 -2.59
C ALA A 131 2.59 5.13 -2.97
N GLY A 132 3.15 4.97 -4.18
CA GLY A 132 3.76 3.72 -4.63
C GLY A 132 4.95 3.29 -3.77
N MET A 133 5.82 4.22 -3.36
CA MET A 133 6.92 3.92 -2.43
C MET A 133 6.40 3.51 -1.04
N GLY A 134 5.37 4.22 -0.54
CA GLY A 134 4.74 3.88 0.73
C GLY A 134 4.13 2.48 0.73
N ILE A 135 3.36 2.15 -0.30
CA ILE A 135 2.77 0.81 -0.48
C ILE A 135 3.88 -0.25 -0.61
N LEU A 136 4.93 0.02 -1.38
CA LEU A 136 6.07 -0.89 -1.52
C LEU A 136 6.73 -1.19 -0.18
N ALA A 137 6.97 -0.18 0.65
CA ALA A 137 7.53 -0.35 1.99
C ALA A 137 6.61 -1.24 2.83
N LEU A 138 5.30 -0.95 2.88
CA LEU A 138 4.35 -1.75 3.64
C LEU A 138 4.29 -3.21 3.17
N VAL A 139 4.24 -3.43 1.85
CA VAL A 139 4.22 -4.78 1.26
C VAL A 139 5.48 -5.58 1.63
N ARG A 140 6.66 -4.95 1.69
CA ARG A 140 7.91 -5.61 2.10
C ARG A 140 7.87 -6.11 3.55
N HIS A 141 7.18 -5.38 4.42
CA HIS A 141 7.01 -5.72 5.83
C HIS A 141 5.75 -6.57 6.10
N ASN A 142 5.20 -7.21 5.06
CA ASN A 142 3.96 -7.99 5.13
C ASN A 142 2.81 -7.20 5.77
N CYS A 143 2.65 -5.96 5.33
CA CYS A 143 1.61 -5.05 5.80
C CYS A 143 0.72 -4.65 4.61
N GLY A 144 -0.60 -4.71 4.81
CA GLY A 144 -1.58 -4.26 3.84
C GLY A 144 -1.71 -2.75 3.82
N ALA A 145 -1.67 -2.16 2.63
CA ALA A 145 -2.02 -0.75 2.41
C ALA A 145 -3.50 -0.56 1.98
N GLY A 146 -4.27 -1.66 1.91
CA GLY A 146 -5.66 -1.68 1.49
C GLY A 146 -6.11 -3.08 1.07
N GLY A 147 -7.42 -3.26 0.85
CA GLY A 147 -8.00 -4.59 0.59
C GLY A 147 -7.51 -5.26 -0.71
N ILE A 148 -7.34 -4.49 -1.78
CA ILE A 148 -6.79 -5.02 -3.05
C ILE A 148 -5.31 -5.40 -2.88
N THR A 149 -4.54 -4.63 -2.11
CA THR A 149 -3.14 -4.97 -1.79
C THR A 149 -3.04 -6.26 -0.98
N THR A 150 -3.98 -6.53 -0.07
CA THR A 150 -4.07 -7.81 0.65
C THR A 150 -4.25 -8.99 -0.32
N LEU A 151 -5.18 -8.85 -1.26
CA LEU A 151 -5.43 -9.88 -2.27
C LEU A 151 -4.22 -10.08 -3.19
N ALA A 152 -3.57 -8.99 -3.59
CA ALA A 152 -2.36 -9.01 -4.39
C ALA A 152 -1.20 -9.73 -3.69
N LEU A 153 -1.00 -9.47 -2.39
CA LEU A 153 0.02 -10.12 -1.57
C LEU A 153 -0.28 -11.61 -1.38
N TYR A 154 -1.53 -11.98 -1.20
CA TYR A 154 -1.95 -13.38 -1.16
C TYR A 154 -1.63 -14.11 -2.48
N LEU A 155 -1.98 -13.51 -3.62
CA LEU A 155 -1.70 -14.09 -4.94
C LEU A 155 -0.20 -14.17 -5.22
N HIS A 156 0.57 -13.21 -4.72
CA HIS A 156 2.02 -13.25 -4.76
C HIS A 156 2.57 -14.46 -4.00
N ARG A 157 2.12 -14.69 -2.76
CA ARG A 157 2.59 -15.83 -1.95
C ARG A 157 2.17 -17.18 -2.50
N THR A 158 0.97 -17.29 -3.07
CA THR A 158 0.44 -18.57 -3.54
C THR A 158 0.80 -18.91 -4.98
N ARG A 159 0.90 -17.91 -5.87
CA ARG A 159 1.09 -18.11 -7.31
C ARG A 159 2.35 -17.43 -7.87
N GLY A 160 3.11 -16.69 -7.06
CA GLY A 160 4.31 -15.96 -7.49
C GLY A 160 4.01 -14.73 -8.35
N TRP A 161 2.77 -14.26 -8.40
CA TRP A 161 2.36 -13.11 -9.23
C TRP A 161 2.94 -11.81 -8.70
N SER A 162 3.33 -10.88 -9.58
CA SER A 162 3.78 -9.54 -9.13
C SER A 162 2.61 -8.75 -8.54
N VAL A 163 2.75 -8.30 -7.29
CA VAL A 163 1.76 -7.48 -6.57
C VAL A 163 1.34 -6.27 -7.42
N GLY A 164 2.31 -5.54 -7.98
CA GLY A 164 2.05 -4.36 -8.81
C GLY A 164 1.32 -4.65 -10.12
N ARG A 165 1.53 -5.81 -10.75
CA ARG A 165 0.82 -6.18 -11.99
C ARG A 165 -0.64 -6.53 -11.70
N PHE A 166 -0.89 -7.26 -10.62
CA PHE A 166 -2.25 -7.60 -10.21
C PHE A 166 -3.01 -6.34 -9.82
N GLN A 167 -2.38 -5.47 -9.04
CA GLN A 167 -2.98 -4.20 -8.64
C GLN A 167 -3.27 -3.31 -9.85
N LEU A 168 -2.34 -3.18 -10.80
CA LEU A 168 -2.57 -2.44 -12.05
C LEU A 168 -3.75 -2.98 -12.86
N LEU A 169 -3.88 -4.32 -12.97
CA LEU A 169 -4.99 -4.95 -13.66
C LEU A 169 -6.32 -4.57 -13.01
N VAL A 170 -6.42 -4.70 -11.69
CA VAL A 170 -7.63 -4.35 -10.93
C VAL A 170 -7.94 -2.86 -11.05
N ASP A 171 -6.93 -2.00 -10.91
CA ASP A 171 -7.10 -0.55 -11.02
C ASP A 171 -7.54 -0.13 -12.44
N THR A 172 -7.06 -0.81 -13.48
CA THR A 172 -7.50 -0.58 -14.86
C THR A 172 -8.98 -0.92 -15.05
N PHE A 173 -9.47 -2.01 -14.44
CA PHE A 173 -10.90 -2.32 -14.46
C PHE A 173 -11.73 -1.28 -13.70
N ILE A 174 -11.25 -0.83 -12.54
CA ILE A 174 -11.92 0.21 -11.74
C ILE A 174 -12.01 1.52 -12.54
N VAL A 175 -10.90 2.00 -13.08
CA VAL A 175 -10.85 3.21 -13.91
C VAL A 175 -11.69 3.07 -15.17
N GLY A 176 -11.63 1.90 -15.81
CA GLY A 176 -12.45 1.58 -16.98
C GLY A 176 -13.95 1.70 -16.67
N SER A 177 -14.39 1.21 -15.52
CA SER A 177 -15.77 1.38 -15.06
C SER A 177 -16.12 2.82 -14.67
N ALA A 178 -15.13 3.59 -14.17
CA ALA A 178 -15.29 4.98 -13.78
C ALA A 178 -15.51 5.94 -14.97
N LEU A 179 -15.09 5.58 -16.19
CA LEU A 179 -15.32 6.34 -17.43
C LEU A 179 -16.79 6.63 -17.70
N LEU A 180 -17.69 5.81 -17.16
CA LEU A 180 -19.13 5.98 -17.34
C LEU A 180 -19.75 6.99 -16.34
N ALA A 181 -19.03 7.33 -15.26
CA ALA A 181 -19.57 8.11 -14.14
C ALA A 181 -18.79 9.41 -13.84
N ILE A 182 -17.52 9.52 -14.25
CA ILE A 182 -16.63 10.63 -13.89
C ILE A 182 -16.15 11.36 -15.15
N PRO A 183 -15.97 12.71 -15.11
CA PRO A 183 -15.42 13.46 -16.25
C PRO A 183 -14.07 12.90 -16.74
N PRO A 184 -13.87 12.82 -18.07
CA PRO A 184 -12.69 12.17 -18.65
C PRO A 184 -11.37 12.82 -18.24
N GLU A 185 -11.37 14.13 -17.97
CA GLU A 185 -10.20 14.87 -17.50
C GLU A 185 -9.69 14.35 -16.15
N ARG A 186 -10.59 14.14 -15.19
CA ARG A 186 -10.22 13.62 -13.86
C ARG A 186 -9.72 12.18 -13.95
N ILE A 187 -10.32 11.41 -14.84
CA ILE A 187 -9.92 10.02 -15.10
C ILE A 187 -8.52 9.95 -15.70
N GLY A 188 -8.17 10.86 -16.61
CA GLY A 188 -6.81 10.93 -17.17
C GLY A 188 -5.75 11.11 -16.07
N TRP A 189 -6.00 12.02 -15.12
CA TRP A 189 -5.09 12.25 -13.99
C TRP A 189 -5.06 11.07 -13.01
N SER A 190 -6.21 10.45 -12.72
CA SER A 190 -6.28 9.22 -11.93
C SER A 190 -5.50 8.08 -12.59
N ALA A 191 -5.69 7.84 -13.89
CA ALA A 191 -4.96 6.82 -14.63
C ALA A 191 -3.45 7.06 -14.57
N LEU A 192 -3.00 8.32 -14.73
CA LEU A 192 -1.59 8.68 -14.61
C LEU A 192 -1.03 8.37 -13.22
N SER A 193 -1.78 8.69 -12.16
CA SER A 193 -1.36 8.41 -10.79
C SER A 193 -1.30 6.91 -10.49
N ILE A 194 -2.24 6.14 -11.01
CA ILE A 194 -2.32 4.68 -10.88
C ILE A 194 -1.14 4.02 -11.58
N LEU A 195 -0.79 4.51 -12.78
CA LEU A 195 0.40 4.07 -13.47
C LEU A 195 1.66 4.39 -12.67
N ALA A 196 1.77 5.58 -12.08
CA ALA A 196 2.90 5.96 -11.23
C ALA A 196 3.04 5.06 -9.99
N ILE A 197 1.93 4.81 -9.27
CA ILE A 197 1.89 3.91 -8.11
C ILE A 197 2.35 2.51 -8.53
N ASN A 198 1.68 1.94 -9.52
CA ASN A 198 1.91 0.55 -9.92
C ASN A 198 3.26 0.35 -10.59
N MET A 199 3.81 1.34 -11.31
CA MET A 199 5.16 1.25 -11.88
C MET A 199 6.22 1.12 -10.80
N ILE A 200 6.07 1.80 -9.66
CA ILE A 200 7.01 1.63 -8.53
C ILE A 200 6.93 0.20 -8.02
N LEU A 201 5.72 -0.33 -7.80
CA LEU A 201 5.59 -1.72 -7.37
C LEU A 201 6.18 -2.66 -8.41
N ILE A 202 5.90 -2.50 -9.71
CA ILE A 202 6.42 -3.40 -10.75
C ILE A 202 7.95 -3.32 -10.87
N ALA A 203 8.52 -2.11 -10.80
CA ALA A 203 9.96 -1.91 -10.94
C ALA A 203 10.75 -2.41 -9.73
N TRP A 204 10.23 -2.19 -8.52
CA TRP A 204 10.95 -2.40 -7.25
C TRP A 204 10.46 -3.61 -6.44
N HIS A 205 9.33 -4.20 -6.81
CA HIS A 205 8.82 -5.47 -6.28
C HIS A 205 8.98 -6.56 -7.35
N LYS A 206 10.25 -6.93 -7.62
CA LYS A 206 10.57 -8.07 -8.49
C LYS A 206 10.56 -9.37 -7.67
N PRO A 207 9.78 -10.40 -8.06
CA PRO A 207 9.88 -11.73 -7.49
C PRO A 207 11.29 -12.27 -7.72
N GLY A 208 11.98 -12.68 -6.66
CA GLY A 208 13.20 -13.49 -6.76
C GLY A 208 14.55 -12.76 -6.73
N ARG A 209 14.65 -11.47 -6.36
CA ARG A 209 15.98 -10.81 -6.17
C ARG A 209 16.50 -10.75 -4.73
N TYR A 210 15.79 -11.37 -3.79
CA TYR A 210 16.21 -11.49 -2.38
C TYR A 210 16.09 -12.92 -1.84
N LEU A 211 15.91 -13.92 -2.71
CA LEU A 211 16.30 -15.28 -2.37
C LEU A 211 17.79 -15.39 -2.68
N GLY A 212 18.60 -14.91 -1.73
CA GLY A 212 20.00 -15.32 -1.67
C GLY A 212 20.01 -16.84 -1.57
N ARG A 213 20.48 -17.48 -2.63
CA ARG A 213 20.90 -18.88 -2.58
C ARG A 213 22.29 -18.95 -1.98
#